data_AF-A0A512PB34-F1
#
_entry.id   AF-A0A512PB34-F1
#
_cell.length_a   1.000
_cell.length_b   1.000
_cell.length_c   1.000
_cell.angle_alpha   90.00
_cell.angle_beta   90.00
_cell.angle_gamma   90.00
#
_symmetry.space_group_name_H-M   'P 1'
#
loop_
_entity.id
_entity.type
_entity.pdbx_description
1 polymer ?
#
loop_
_entity_poly.entity_id
_entity_poly.type
_entity_poly.pdbx_seq_one_letter_code
_entity_poly.pdbx_strand_id
1 'polypeptide(L)'
;MTMILGEGWTIERVRGHSGDATAELLSLDRSTYLDDGHDLVPLTPRAIIKVGGLILLRHDEDWYMGELDDDGTVVCWSAYASDLGDAINAL
;
A
#
# COMPACT_ATOMS: atom_id res chain seq x y z
N MET A 1 -5.72 -20.49 0.09
CA MET A 1 -4.37 -20.15 0.59
C MET A 1 -4.42 -18.67 0.94
N THR A 2 -4.46 -18.33 2.21
CA THR A 2 -4.57 -16.94 2.66
C THR A 2 -3.20 -16.29 2.58
N MET A 3 -3.04 -15.24 1.78
CA MET A 3 -1.78 -14.48 1.74
C MET A 3 -1.73 -13.54 2.95
N ILE A 4 -0.66 -13.65 3.74
CA ILE A 4 -0.42 -12.82 4.91
C ILE A 4 0.41 -11.60 4.49
N LEU A 5 -0.08 -10.40 4.82
CA LEU A 5 0.53 -9.10 4.47
C LEU A 5 1.45 -8.57 5.57
N GLY A 6 1.38 -9.17 6.77
CA GLY A 6 2.04 -8.72 7.99
C GLY A 6 1.06 -8.73 9.16
N GLU A 7 1.52 -9.05 10.37
CA GLU A 7 0.73 -8.90 11.61
C GLU A 7 -0.70 -9.51 11.57
N GLY A 8 -0.87 -10.60 10.81
CA GLY A 8 -2.17 -11.26 10.64
C GLY A 8 -3.13 -10.58 9.66
N TRP A 9 -2.71 -9.54 8.96
CA TRP A 9 -3.46 -8.94 7.85
C TRP A 9 -3.50 -9.85 6.63
N THR A 10 -4.68 -9.89 6.00
CA THR A 10 -4.96 -10.61 4.76
C THR A 10 -5.77 -9.70 3.87
N ILE A 11 -5.81 -9.97 2.56
CA ILE A 11 -6.59 -9.12 1.64
C ILE A 11 -8.09 -9.13 1.99
N GLU A 12 -8.62 -10.25 2.48
CA GLU A 12 -10.01 -10.35 2.93
C GLU A 12 -10.27 -9.49 4.17
N ARG A 13 -9.31 -9.43 5.09
CA ARG A 13 -9.41 -8.54 6.25
C ARG A 13 -9.34 -7.07 5.85
N VAL A 14 -8.48 -6.72 4.88
CA VAL A 14 -8.42 -5.36 4.32
C VAL A 14 -9.76 -4.96 3.70
N ARG A 15 -10.35 -5.83 2.87
CA ARG A 15 -11.69 -5.60 2.28
C ARG A 15 -12.76 -5.37 3.35
N GLY A 16 -12.75 -6.19 4.40
CA GLY A 16 -13.69 -6.06 5.52
C GLY A 16 -13.50 -4.79 6.34
N HIS A 17 -12.24 -4.36 6.53
CA HIS A 17 -11.92 -3.18 7.35
C HIS A 17 -12.15 -1.87 6.59
N SER A 18 -11.71 -1.79 5.34
CA SER A 18 -11.91 -0.62 4.46
C SER A 18 -13.35 -0.46 3.97
N GLY A 19 -14.13 -1.55 3.95
CA GLY A 19 -15.43 -1.59 3.28
C GLY A 19 -15.34 -1.71 1.75
N ASP A 20 -14.13 -1.73 1.17
CA ASP A 20 -13.91 -1.92 -0.25
C ASP A 20 -13.75 -3.40 -0.59
N ALA A 21 -14.82 -4.01 -1.09
CA ALA A 21 -14.82 -5.40 -1.54
C ALA A 21 -13.90 -5.65 -2.75
N THR A 22 -13.52 -4.59 -3.48
CA THR A 22 -12.66 -4.66 -4.66
C THR A 22 -11.18 -4.53 -4.35
N ALA A 23 -10.82 -4.27 -3.08
CA ALA A 23 -9.42 -4.15 -2.68
C ALA A 23 -8.61 -5.38 -3.13
N GLU A 24 -7.43 -5.15 -3.68
CA GLU A 24 -6.64 -6.18 -4.34
C GLU A 24 -5.13 -6.04 -4.08
N LEU A 25 -4.41 -7.16 -4.23
CA LEU A 25 -2.96 -7.15 -4.21
C LEU A 25 -2.43 -6.91 -5.61
N LEU A 26 -1.52 -5.95 -5.74
CA LEU A 26 -0.82 -5.66 -6.98
C LEU A 26 0.53 -6.39 -7.03
N SER A 27 1.06 -6.58 -8.24
CA SER A 27 2.40 -7.15 -8.44
C SER A 27 3.48 -6.27 -7.81
N LEU A 28 4.49 -6.92 -7.23
CA LEU A 28 5.67 -6.29 -6.64
C LEU A 28 6.71 -5.87 -7.70
N ASP A 29 6.56 -6.29 -8.96
CA ASP A 29 7.46 -5.91 -10.06
C ASP A 29 7.27 -4.46 -10.55
N ARG A 30 6.48 -3.66 -9.82
CA ARG A 30 6.22 -2.26 -10.16
C ARG A 30 7.33 -1.35 -9.64
N SER A 31 7.60 -0.27 -10.37
CA SER A 31 8.39 0.84 -9.85
C SER A 31 7.63 1.53 -8.72
N THR A 32 8.29 1.76 -7.60
CA THR A 32 7.66 2.36 -6.42
C THR A 32 8.57 3.43 -5.81
N TYR A 33 8.01 4.59 -5.53
CA TYR A 33 8.74 5.74 -4.99
C TYR A 33 7.98 6.39 -3.84
N LEU A 34 8.70 7.08 -2.97
CA LEU A 34 8.19 8.07 -2.03
C LEU A 34 8.56 9.45 -2.56
N ASP A 35 7.57 10.31 -2.76
CA ASP A 35 7.78 11.75 -2.90
C ASP A 35 7.93 12.35 -1.50
N ASP A 36 9.14 12.79 -1.15
CA ASP A 36 9.42 13.45 0.13
C ASP A 36 9.22 14.98 0.07
N GLY A 37 8.66 15.48 -1.03
CA GLY A 37 8.45 16.89 -1.35
C GLY A 37 9.64 17.55 -2.06
N HIS A 38 10.77 16.85 -2.20
CA HIS A 38 11.96 17.33 -2.87
C HIS A 38 12.40 16.41 -4.01
N ASP A 39 12.40 15.10 -3.77
CA ASP A 39 12.86 14.07 -4.69
C ASP A 39 11.97 12.81 -4.61
N LEU A 40 12.13 11.94 -5.61
CA LEU A 40 11.54 10.61 -5.62
C LEU A 40 12.52 9.59 -5.05
N VAL A 41 12.25 9.11 -3.84
CA VAL A 41 13.06 8.11 -3.15
C VAL A 41 12.54 6.71 -3.50
N PRO A 42 13.37 5.80 -4.05
CA PRO A 42 12.91 4.47 -4.41
C PRO A 42 12.55 3.65 -3.17
N LEU A 43 11.36 3.04 -3.19
CA LEU A 43 10.92 2.08 -2.18
C LEU A 43 11.11 0.65 -2.69
N THR A 44 11.34 -0.29 -1.78
CA THR A 44 11.32 -1.73 -2.10
C THR A 44 10.03 -2.34 -1.54
N PRO A 45 9.05 -2.70 -2.38
CA PRO A 45 7.74 -3.13 -1.91
C PRO A 45 7.78 -4.57 -1.38
N ARG A 46 7.29 -4.76 -0.15
CA ARG A 46 6.97 -6.08 0.42
C ARG A 46 5.51 -6.48 0.19
N ALA A 47 4.64 -5.49 0.05
CA ALA A 47 3.24 -5.65 -0.31
C ALA A 47 2.77 -4.38 -1.02
N ILE A 48 1.88 -4.52 -2.00
CA ILE A 48 1.20 -3.39 -2.63
C ILE A 48 -0.27 -3.73 -2.69
N ILE A 49 -1.11 -2.88 -2.09
CA ILE A 49 -2.54 -3.08 -1.97
C ILE A 49 -3.23 -1.89 -2.61
N LYS A 50 -4.19 -2.14 -3.50
CA LYS A 50 -5.08 -1.12 -4.00
C LYS A 50 -6.37 -1.12 -3.19
N VAL A 51 -6.77 0.03 -2.66
CA VAL A 51 -8.01 0.21 -1.89
C VAL A 51 -8.63 1.55 -2.30
N GLY A 52 -9.86 1.54 -2.80
CA GLY A 52 -10.60 2.77 -3.12
C GLY A 52 -9.93 3.67 -4.18
N GLY A 53 -9.01 3.14 -4.99
CA GLY A 53 -8.23 3.89 -5.97
C GLY A 53 -6.86 4.36 -5.46
N LEU A 54 -6.63 4.33 -4.14
CA LEU A 54 -5.34 4.60 -3.53
C LEU A 54 -4.51 3.32 -3.40
N ILE A 55 -3.21 3.50 -3.19
CA ILE A 55 -2.23 2.44 -2.99
C ILE A 55 -1.70 2.50 -1.56
N LEU A 56 -1.73 1.36 -0.88
CA LEU A 56 -1.01 1.10 0.36
C LEU A 56 0.17 0.18 0.05
N LEU A 57 1.37 0.70 0.24
CA LEU A 57 2.62 0.00 -0.03
C LEU A 57 3.34 -0.29 1.29
N ARG A 58 3.76 -1.54 1.49
CA ARG A 58 4.62 -1.89 2.62
C ARG A 58 6.08 -1.78 2.20
N HIS A 59 6.85 -0.94 2.89
CA HIS A 59 8.30 -0.90 2.75
C HIS A 59 8.92 -1.10 4.13
N ASP A 60 9.78 -2.11 4.22
CA ASP A 60 10.25 -2.68 5.48
C ASP A 60 9.15 -3.06 6.48
N GLU A 61 8.98 -2.27 7.54
CA GLU A 61 7.95 -2.47 8.57
C GLU A 61 6.79 -1.49 8.41
N ASP A 62 7.02 -0.36 7.74
CA ASP A 62 6.10 0.76 7.65
C ASP A 62 5.20 0.68 6.41
N TRP A 63 4.06 1.37 6.51
CA TRP A 63 3.08 1.48 5.43
C TRP A 63 3.13 2.86 4.81
N TYR A 64 3.10 2.92 3.50
CA TYR A 64 3.11 4.15 2.73
C TYR A 64 1.82 4.24 1.94
N MET A 65 1.25 5.44 1.89
CA MET A 65 0.06 5.72 1.08
C MET A 65 0.46 6.52 -0.16
N GLY A 66 -0.12 6.13 -1.28
CA GLY A 66 0.16 6.69 -2.59
C GLY A 66 -0.96 6.47 -3.58
N GLU A 67 -0.63 6.68 -4.84
CA GLU A 67 -1.48 6.37 -5.98
C GLU A 67 -0.72 5.59 -7.04
N LEU A 68 -1.47 5.07 -8.01
CA LEU A 68 -0.94 4.42 -9.18
C LEU A 68 -1.01 5.41 -10.35
N ASP A 69 0.14 5.74 -10.93
CA ASP A 69 0.25 6.55 -12.14
C ASP A 69 -0.20 5.75 -13.38
N ASP A 70 -0.47 6.45 -14.48
CA ASP A 70 -0.92 5.90 -15.76
C ASP A 70 0.10 4.93 -16.38
N ASP A 71 1.39 5.12 -16.11
CA ASP A 71 2.45 4.19 -16.54
C ASP A 71 2.57 2.94 -15.65
N GLY A 72 1.83 2.88 -14.54
CA GLY A 72 1.80 1.77 -13.60
C GLY A 72 2.81 1.86 -12.46
N THR A 73 3.53 2.98 -12.35
CA THR A 73 4.36 3.36 -11.21
C THR A 73 3.51 3.71 -10.00
N VAL A 74 3.98 3.35 -8.81
CA VAL A 74 3.38 3.78 -7.54
C VAL A 74 4.19 4.93 -6.96
N VAL A 75 3.52 6.04 -6.66
CA VAL A 75 4.13 7.17 -5.95
C VAL A 75 3.41 7.38 -4.63
N CYS A 76 4.12 7.17 -3.54
CA CYS A 76 3.67 7.40 -2.17
C CYS A 76 4.03 8.82 -1.72
N TRP A 77 3.23 9.42 -0.85
CA TRP A 77 3.47 10.76 -0.29
C TRP A 77 3.28 10.83 1.22
N SER A 78 2.77 9.76 1.84
CA SER A 78 2.54 9.70 3.28
C SER A 78 3.06 8.38 3.83
N ALA A 79 3.66 8.44 5.02
CA ALA A 79 4.12 7.29 5.77
C ALA A 79 3.27 7.11 7.02
N TYR A 80 2.89 5.87 7.26
CA TYR A 80 2.19 5.35 8.42
C TYR A 80 3.14 4.34 9.05
N ALA A 81 3.06 4.22 10.38
CA ALA A 81 3.82 3.22 11.10
C ALA A 81 3.41 1.79 10.69
N SER A 82 3.87 0.80 11.44
CA SER A 82 3.66 -0.62 11.10
C SER A 82 2.19 -1.09 11.03
N ASP A 83 1.25 -0.34 11.60
CA ASP A 83 -0.16 -0.72 11.61
C ASP A 83 -0.87 -0.35 10.29
N LEU A 84 -1.18 -1.36 9.48
CA LEU A 84 -1.99 -1.22 8.27
C LEU A 84 -3.40 -0.66 8.55
N GLY A 85 -3.93 -0.90 9.75
CA GLY A 85 -5.25 -0.39 10.14
C GLY A 85 -5.30 1.14 10.14
N ASP A 86 -4.28 1.80 10.69
CA ASP A 86 -4.18 3.27 10.68
C ASP A 86 -4.11 3.82 9.25
N ALA A 87 -3.35 3.16 8.37
CA ALA A 87 -3.26 3.54 6.97
C ALA A 87 -4.62 3.39 6.24
N ILE A 88 -5.36 2.31 6.49
CA ILE A 88 -6.71 2.11 5.93
C ILE A 88 -7.71 3.14 6.46
N ASN A 89 -7.65 3.48 7.75
CA ASN A 89 -8.56 4.46 8.35
C ASN A 89 -8.32 5.89 7.86
N ALA A 90 -7.17 6.15 7.21
CA ALA A 90 -6.82 7.44 6.64
C ALA A 90 -7.13 7.56 5.14
N LEU A 91 -7.71 6.53 4.51
CA LEU A 91 -8.16 6.53 3.11
C LEU A 91 -9.33 7.50 2.86
#